data_AF-A0A0J6W1J8-F1
#
_entry.id   AF-A0A0J6W1J8-F1
#
_cell.length_a   1.000
_cell.length_b   1.000
_cell.length_c   1.000
_cell.angle_alpha   90.00
_cell.angle_beta   90.00
_cell.angle_gamma   90.00
#
_symmetry.space_group_name_H-M   'P 1'
#
loop_
_entity.id
_entity.type
_entity.pdbx_description
1 polymer ?
#
loop_
_entity_poly.entity_id
_entity_poly.type
_entity_poly.pdbx_seq_one_letter_code
_entity_poly.pdbx_strand_id
1 'polypeptide(L)'
;MTRNARPLTRQTQIAHATETHPTASSLVDARTIITLSGFAPPTLHAMGIRVATSFSARQFNLLITNAPGAQKQMYIAGTKLLETYSVPPLLHNQALAIGVTSYNGTLYFGINADRDAMSDVDMLPSLMREALDELLEAAR
;
A
#
# COMPACT_ATOMS: atom_id res chain seq x y z
N MET A 1 0.39 29.02 -7.76
CA MET A 1 1.83 29.30 -7.89
C MET A 1 2.51 28.51 -6.78
N THR A 2 3.10 27.32 -6.95
CA THR A 2 4.04 26.82 -7.97
C THR A 2 3.81 25.31 -8.21
N ARG A 3 2.99 24.95 -9.20
CA ARG A 3 2.62 23.55 -9.52
C ARG A 3 3.61 22.86 -10.48
N ASN A 4 4.86 23.32 -10.55
CA ASN A 4 5.86 22.85 -11.53
C ASN A 4 7.24 22.64 -10.88
N ALA A 5 7.32 21.88 -9.77
CA ALA A 5 8.58 21.26 -9.41
C ALA A 5 8.78 20.05 -10.35
N ARG A 6 9.97 19.91 -10.95
CA ARG A 6 10.30 18.76 -11.82
C ARG A 6 9.93 17.45 -11.09
N PRO A 7 9.33 16.43 -11.75
CA PRO A 7 8.80 15.22 -11.08
C PRO A 7 9.78 14.58 -10.09
N LEU A 8 11.07 14.52 -10.46
CA LEU A 8 12.14 14.02 -9.59
C LEU A 8 12.35 14.87 -8.33
N THR A 9 12.32 16.20 -8.44
CA THR A 9 12.41 17.11 -7.29
C THR A 9 11.23 16.91 -6.34
N ARG A 10 10.01 16.76 -6.88
CA ARG A 10 8.81 16.44 -6.09
C ARG A 10 8.98 15.09 -5.37
N GLN A 11 9.46 14.06 -6.06
CA GLN A 11 9.70 12.75 -5.46
C GLN A 11 10.72 12.82 -4.32
N THR A 12 11.85 13.51 -4.51
CA THR A 12 12.85 13.69 -3.46
C THR A 12 12.28 14.44 -2.25
N GLN A 13 11.48 15.49 -2.48
CA GLN A 13 10.81 16.23 -1.42
C GLN A 13 9.84 15.35 -0.62
N ILE A 14 9.03 14.54 -1.31
CA ILE A 14 8.10 13.60 -0.68
C ILE A 14 8.89 12.56 0.14
N ALA A 15 9.92 11.95 -0.43
CA ALA A 15 10.75 10.96 0.26
C ALA A 15 11.35 11.54 1.54
N HIS A 16 11.96 12.73 1.47
CA HIS A 16 12.50 13.42 2.63
C HIS A 16 11.42 13.76 3.67
N ALA A 17 10.25 14.25 3.23
CA ALA A 17 9.14 14.56 4.13
C ALA A 17 8.61 13.31 4.85
N THR A 18 8.57 12.15 4.18
CA THR A 18 8.14 10.88 4.78
C THR A 18 9.21 10.28 5.70
N GLU A 19 10.50 10.42 5.39
CA GLU A 19 11.61 9.96 6.24
C GLU A 19 11.68 10.72 7.58
N THR A 20 11.39 12.01 7.57
CA THR A 20 11.42 12.86 8.78
C THR A 20 10.28 12.59 9.76
N HIS A 21 9.26 11.83 9.34
CA HIS A 21 8.19 11.35 10.21
C HIS A 21 8.46 9.87 10.52
N PRO A 22 9.08 9.54 11.67
CA PRO A 22 9.31 8.15 12.02
C PRO A 22 7.97 7.41 12.02
N THR A 23 7.85 6.44 11.12
CA THR A 23 6.88 5.34 11.21
C THR A 23 6.86 4.89 12.66
N ALA A 24 5.66 4.85 13.27
CA ALA A 24 5.46 4.56 14.69
C ALA A 24 6.50 3.55 15.23
N SER A 25 7.02 3.81 16.44
CA SER A 25 8.12 3.10 17.11
C SER A 25 7.96 1.57 17.28
N SER A 26 6.92 0.98 16.72
CA SER A 26 6.77 -0.45 16.51
C SER A 26 6.67 -0.76 15.01
N LEU A 27 7.79 -0.65 14.30
CA LEU A 27 7.95 -1.34 13.03
C LEU A 27 7.88 -2.84 13.34
N VAL A 28 6.73 -3.46 13.07
CA VAL A 28 6.66 -4.92 12.99
C VAL A 28 7.54 -5.30 11.80
N ASP A 29 8.67 -5.94 12.08
CA ASP A 29 9.66 -6.33 11.09
C ASP A 29 8.98 -7.06 9.92
N ALA A 30 9.35 -6.71 8.68
CA ALA A 30 8.86 -7.37 7.48
C ALA A 30 9.09 -8.89 7.55
N ARG A 31 10.13 -9.34 8.27
CA ARG A 31 10.34 -10.77 8.54
C ARG A 31 9.26 -11.38 9.44
N THR A 32 8.73 -10.64 10.42
CA THR A 32 7.60 -11.07 11.25
C THR A 32 6.30 -11.15 10.45
N ILE A 33 6.14 -10.32 9.42
CA ILE A 33 5.01 -10.40 8.48
C ILE A 33 5.19 -11.58 7.51
N ILE A 34 6.41 -11.83 7.02
CA ILE A 34 6.74 -12.93 6.11
C ILE A 34 6.65 -14.31 6.80
N THR A 35 6.99 -14.43 8.09
CA THR A 35 6.73 -15.66 8.84
C THR A 35 5.25 -15.91 9.09
N LEU A 36 4.41 -14.86 9.01
CA LEU A 36 2.95 -14.95 9.05
C LEU A 36 2.29 -15.16 7.68
N SER A 37 2.97 -14.92 6.56
CA SER A 37 2.35 -14.91 5.22
C SER A 37 2.13 -16.30 4.60
N GLY A 38 2.64 -17.36 5.24
CA GLY A 38 2.48 -18.76 4.80
C GLY A 38 1.09 -19.38 5.02
N PHE A 39 0.02 -18.59 5.09
CA PHE A 39 -1.26 -18.82 5.81
C PHE A 39 -1.18 -18.40 7.28
N ALA A 40 -1.36 -17.12 7.58
CA ALA A 40 -1.77 -16.73 8.92
C ALA A 40 -3.14 -17.38 9.17
N PRO A 41 -3.31 -18.28 10.16
CA PRO A 41 -4.63 -18.72 10.56
C PRO A 41 -5.51 -17.49 10.82
N PRO A 42 -6.82 -17.54 10.55
CA PRO A 42 -7.72 -16.37 10.70
C PRO A 42 -7.58 -15.63 12.03
N THR A 43 -7.17 -16.34 13.08
CA THR A 43 -6.86 -15.81 14.41
C THR A 43 -5.62 -14.91 14.44
N LEU A 44 -4.53 -15.26 13.76
CA LEU A 44 -3.34 -14.41 13.66
C LEU A 44 -3.61 -13.17 12.80
N HIS A 45 -4.37 -13.32 11.72
CA HIS A 45 -4.84 -12.17 10.93
C HIS A 45 -5.71 -11.23 11.78
N ALA A 46 -6.65 -11.76 12.56
CA ALA A 46 -7.49 -10.98 13.47
C ALA A 46 -6.69 -10.30 14.59
N MET A 47 -5.64 -10.93 15.13
CA MET A 47 -4.74 -10.30 16.10
C MET A 47 -3.89 -9.19 15.47
N GLY A 48 -3.38 -9.40 14.25
CA GLY A 48 -2.66 -8.37 13.49
C GLY A 48 -3.55 -7.16 13.20
N ILE A 49 -4.81 -7.38 12.80
CA ILE A 49 -5.82 -6.31 12.66
C ILE A 49 -6.03 -5.60 14.00
N ARG A 50 -6.20 -6.33 15.11
CA ARG A 50 -6.45 -5.72 16.43
C ARG A 50 -5.31 -4.80 16.88
N VAL A 51 -4.07 -5.22 16.67
CA VAL A 51 -2.89 -4.38 16.93
C VAL A 51 -2.88 -3.18 15.98
N ALA A 52 -3.12 -3.36 14.68
CA ALA A 52 -3.22 -2.27 13.72
C ALA A 52 -4.34 -1.26 14.07
N THR A 53 -5.45 -1.71 14.63
CA THR A 53 -6.56 -0.84 15.08
C THR A 53 -6.32 -0.15 16.42
N SER A 54 -5.29 -0.55 17.17
CA SER A 54 -4.92 0.09 18.45
C SER A 54 -4.03 1.33 18.28
N PHE A 55 -3.48 1.54 17.07
CA PHE A 55 -2.83 2.79 16.73
C PHE A 55 -3.87 3.91 16.66
N SER A 56 -3.62 5.00 17.38
CA SER A 56 -4.52 6.16 17.39
C SER A 56 -4.58 6.78 15.99
N ALA A 57 -5.79 7.06 15.51
CA ALA A 57 -6.06 7.67 14.19
C ALA A 57 -5.39 9.04 13.96
N ARG A 58 -4.71 9.58 14.98
CA ARG A 58 -4.03 10.88 14.95
C ARG A 58 -2.57 10.83 14.50
N GLN A 59 -2.03 9.67 14.12
CA GLN A 59 -0.60 9.50 13.78
C GLN A 59 -0.28 9.54 12.28
N PHE A 60 -1.25 9.29 11.38
CA PHE A 60 -1.04 9.32 9.94
C PHE A 60 -2.36 9.60 9.18
N ASN A 61 -2.24 10.11 7.95
CA ASN A 61 -3.38 10.50 7.09
C ASN A 61 -3.78 9.41 6.09
N LEU A 62 -2.86 8.48 5.81
CA LEU A 62 -3.03 7.41 4.82
C LEU A 62 -2.22 6.19 5.24
N LEU A 63 -2.85 5.02 5.24
CA LEU A 63 -2.17 3.74 5.40
C LEU A 63 -1.70 3.24 4.03
N ILE A 64 -0.40 3.02 3.89
CA ILE A 64 0.18 2.28 2.76
C ILE A 64 0.96 1.09 3.30
N THR A 65 0.63 -0.13 2.85
CA THR A 65 1.34 -1.35 3.24
C THR A 65 1.94 -2.02 2.02
N ASN A 66 3.20 -2.47 2.13
CA ASN A 66 3.89 -3.19 1.08
C ASN A 66 4.27 -4.59 1.58
N ALA A 67 3.67 -5.62 0.99
CA ALA A 67 3.92 -7.01 1.30
C ALA A 67 4.45 -7.73 0.05
N PRO A 68 5.72 -8.19 0.05
CA PRO A 68 6.25 -8.99 -1.05
C PRO A 68 5.45 -10.29 -1.22
N GLY A 69 4.99 -10.58 -2.44
CA GLY A 69 4.29 -11.82 -2.76
C GLY A 69 5.13 -12.79 -3.59
N ALA A 70 4.49 -13.88 -4.04
CA ALA A 70 5.18 -14.97 -4.73
C ALA A 70 5.72 -14.52 -6.11
N GLN A 71 7.01 -14.77 -6.37
CA GLN A 71 7.65 -14.40 -7.64
C GLN A 71 7.62 -15.51 -8.71
N LYS A 72 6.90 -16.60 -8.44
CA LYS A 72 6.70 -17.70 -9.38
C LYS A 72 5.21 -17.85 -9.67
N GLN A 73 4.87 -18.34 -10.86
CA GLN A 73 3.49 -18.67 -11.23
C GLN A 73 2.89 -19.67 -10.24
N MET A 74 1.79 -19.27 -9.60
CA MET A 74 1.01 -20.08 -8.68
C MET A 74 -0.25 -20.63 -9.34
N TYR A 75 -0.85 -21.66 -8.74
CA TYR A 75 -2.07 -22.30 -9.23
C TYR A 75 -3.05 -22.54 -8.09
N ILE A 76 -4.35 -22.38 -8.36
CA ILE A 76 -5.46 -22.70 -7.46
C ILE A 76 -6.32 -23.76 -8.15
N ALA A 77 -6.46 -24.93 -7.52
CA ALA A 77 -7.19 -26.06 -8.09
C ALA A 77 -6.81 -26.38 -9.56
N GLY A 78 -5.51 -26.33 -9.87
CA GLY A 78 -4.97 -26.57 -11.21
C GLY A 78 -5.07 -25.39 -12.20
N THR A 79 -5.72 -24.29 -11.83
CA THR A 79 -5.86 -23.09 -12.66
C THR A 79 -4.79 -22.06 -12.31
N LYS A 80 -4.25 -21.36 -13.31
CA LYS A 80 -3.23 -20.30 -13.10
C LYS A 80 -3.80 -19.15 -12.28
N LEU A 81 -3.10 -18.75 -11.23
CA LEU A 81 -3.33 -17.48 -10.56
C LEU A 81 -2.76 -16.36 -11.42
N LEU A 82 -3.60 -15.43 -11.86
CA LEU A 82 -3.19 -14.36 -12.78
C LEU A 82 -2.70 -13.12 -12.03
N GLU A 83 -3.44 -12.72 -11.01
CA GLU A 83 -3.28 -11.43 -10.33
C GLU A 83 -3.52 -11.57 -8.84
N THR A 84 -2.93 -10.67 -8.04
CA THR A 84 -3.07 -10.68 -6.58
C THR A 84 -3.26 -9.27 -6.05
N TYR A 85 -4.46 -8.94 -5.57
CA TYR A 85 -4.76 -7.65 -4.97
C TYR A 85 -4.94 -7.79 -3.46
N SER A 86 -4.17 -7.03 -2.67
CA SER A 86 -4.36 -6.97 -1.23
C SER A 86 -5.47 -5.97 -0.89
N VAL A 87 -6.29 -6.29 0.12
CA VAL A 87 -7.32 -5.38 0.62
C VAL A 87 -6.92 -4.97 2.03
N PRO A 88 -6.18 -3.85 2.21
CA PRO A 88 -5.82 -3.38 3.54
C PRO A 88 -7.07 -2.92 4.29
N PRO A 89 -7.13 -3.06 5.62
CA PRO A 89 -8.29 -2.61 6.39
C PRO A 89 -8.38 -1.07 6.41
N LEU A 90 -9.61 -0.55 6.40
CA LEU A 90 -9.87 0.84 6.78
C LEU A 90 -9.86 0.93 8.30
N LEU A 91 -8.88 1.65 8.85
CA LEU A 91 -8.82 1.92 10.28
C LEU A 91 -9.80 3.04 10.65
N HIS A 92 -10.11 3.17 11.94
CA HIS A 92 -11.00 4.21 12.41
C HIS A 92 -10.52 5.59 11.92
N ASN A 93 -11.44 6.38 11.37
CA ASN A 93 -11.17 7.73 10.87
C ASN A 93 -10.11 7.77 9.73
N GLN A 94 -10.06 6.72 8.90
CA GLN A 94 -9.30 6.68 7.64
C GLN A 94 -10.27 6.45 6.48
N ALA A 95 -10.22 7.33 5.48
CA ALA A 95 -11.07 7.22 4.29
C ALA A 95 -10.46 6.31 3.21
N LEU A 96 -9.15 6.06 3.26
CA LEU A 96 -8.39 5.38 2.20
C LEU A 96 -7.25 4.56 2.80
N ALA A 97 -7.02 3.37 2.25
CA ALA A 97 -5.86 2.52 2.51
C ALA A 97 -5.37 1.87 1.21
N ILE A 98 -4.05 1.81 1.02
CA ILE A 98 -3.42 1.26 -0.18
C ILE A 98 -2.54 0.06 0.19
N GLY A 99 -2.80 -1.07 -0.45
CA GLY A 99 -2.00 -2.29 -0.35
C GLY A 99 -1.16 -2.47 -1.60
N VAL A 100 0.13 -2.75 -1.42
CA VAL A 100 1.06 -3.05 -2.51
C VAL A 100 1.53 -4.48 -2.34
N THR A 101 1.42 -5.27 -3.40
CA THR A 101 1.85 -6.66 -3.42
C THR A 101 2.52 -6.98 -4.74
N SER A 102 3.64 -7.70 -4.68
CA SER A 102 4.30 -8.19 -5.88
C SER A 102 3.89 -9.63 -6.20
N TYR A 103 3.59 -9.93 -7.45
CA TYR A 103 3.35 -11.30 -7.90
C TYR A 103 3.89 -11.50 -9.32
N ASN A 104 4.67 -12.57 -9.49
CA ASN A 104 5.24 -12.98 -10.78
C ASN A 104 5.88 -11.81 -11.57
N GLY A 105 6.72 -11.02 -10.89
CA GLY A 105 7.42 -9.87 -11.48
C GLY A 105 6.57 -8.61 -11.72
N THR A 106 5.29 -8.62 -11.34
CA THR A 106 4.38 -7.48 -11.48
C THR A 106 3.97 -6.95 -10.11
N LEU A 107 3.84 -5.63 -9.98
CA LEU A 107 3.28 -4.99 -8.78
C LEU A 107 1.77 -4.77 -8.95
N TYR A 108 1.04 -5.11 -7.91
CA TYR A 108 -0.40 -4.95 -7.81
C TYR A 108 -0.71 -3.99 -6.68
N PHE A 109 -1.62 -3.05 -6.95
CA PHE A 109 -2.08 -2.04 -6.01
C PHE A 109 -3.54 -2.31 -5.69
N GLY A 110 -3.83 -2.61 -4.44
CA GLY A 110 -5.19 -2.67 -3.92
C GLY A 110 -5.57 -1.35 -3.27
N ILE A 111 -6.64 -0.74 -3.75
CA ILE A 111 -7.18 0.51 -3.22
C ILE A 111 -8.46 0.16 -2.47
N ASN A 112 -8.46 0.38 -1.15
CA ASN A 112 -9.64 0.21 -0.32
C ASN A 112 -10.04 1.57 0.25
N ALA A 113 -11.30 1.97 0.07
CA ALA A 113 -11.77 3.29 0.47
C ALA A 113 -13.20 3.24 1.01
N ASP A 114 -13.50 4.19 1.91
CA ASP A 114 -14.85 4.48 2.34
C ASP A 114 -15.54 5.32 1.26
N ARG A 115 -16.57 4.76 0.65
CA ARG A 115 -17.29 5.39 -0.46
C ARG A 115 -18.03 6.67 -0.06
N ASP A 116 -18.46 6.78 1.19
CA ASP A 116 -19.18 7.97 1.67
C ASP A 116 -18.19 9.10 1.99
N ALA A 117 -16.97 8.76 2.44
CA ALA A 117 -15.93 9.73 2.75
C ALA A 117 -15.08 10.16 1.52
N MET A 118 -14.95 9.31 0.50
CA MET A 118 -14.17 9.54 -0.71
C MET A 118 -14.92 9.08 -1.96
N SER A 119 -15.80 9.94 -2.47
CA SER A 119 -16.67 9.63 -3.62
C SER A 119 -15.93 9.60 -4.97
N ASP A 120 -14.71 10.13 -5.03
CA ASP A 120 -13.86 10.25 -6.22
C ASP A 120 -12.72 9.22 -6.26
N VAL A 121 -12.78 8.16 -5.43
CA VAL A 121 -11.74 7.12 -5.36
C VAL A 121 -11.42 6.48 -6.72
N ASP A 122 -12.41 6.38 -7.61
CA ASP A 122 -12.25 5.81 -8.95
C ASP A 122 -11.28 6.60 -9.84
N MET A 123 -10.97 7.86 -9.49
CA MET A 123 -9.96 8.69 -10.17
C MET A 123 -8.53 8.34 -9.73
N LEU A 124 -8.34 7.74 -8.55
CA LEU A 124 -7.01 7.50 -7.99
C LEU A 124 -6.12 6.59 -8.88
N PRO A 125 -6.62 5.49 -9.49
CA PRO A 125 -5.81 4.65 -10.37
C PRO A 125 -5.24 5.40 -11.57
N SER A 126 -6.02 6.28 -12.21
CA SER A 126 -5.53 7.05 -13.36
C SER A 126 -4.49 8.08 -12.94
N LEU A 127 -4.71 8.77 -11.81
CA LEU A 127 -3.76 9.74 -11.27
C LEU A 127 -2.43 9.08 -10.86
N MET A 128 -2.47 7.87 -10.30
CA MET A 128 -1.26 7.09 -10.01
C MET A 128 -0.49 6.72 -11.28
N ARG A 129 -1.21 6.36 -12.35
CA ARG A 129 -0.60 6.06 -13.64
C ARG A 129 0.06 7.29 -14.24
N GLU A 130 -0.65 8.42 -14.28
CA GLU A 130 -0.14 9.69 -14.78
C GLU A 130 1.12 10.14 -14.01
N ALA A 131 1.10 10.06 -12.68
CA ALA A 131 2.25 10.41 -11.86
C ALA A 131 3.48 9.51 -12.10
N LEU A 132 3.26 8.22 -12.39
CA LEU A 132 4.33 7.30 -12.77
C LEU A 132 4.90 7.64 -14.16
N ASP A 133 4.02 7.93 -15.12
CA ASP A 133 4.43 8.32 -16.48
C ASP A 133 5.25 9.62 -16.46
N GLU A 134 4.83 10.63 -15.69
CA GLU A 134 5.61 11.85 -15.45
C GLU A 134 7.03 11.56 -14.91
N LEU A 135 7.16 10.62 -13.98
CA LEU A 135 8.45 10.22 -13.39
C LEU A 135 9.32 9.48 -14.41
N LEU A 136 8.74 8.57 -15.20
CA LEU A 136 9.45 7.83 -16.23
C LEU A 136 9.96 8.75 -17.33
N GLU A 137 9.17 9.74 -17.75
CA GLU A 137 9.60 10.74 -18.72
C GLU A 137 10.76 11.59 -18.20
N ALA A 138 10.71 11.99 -16.92
CA ALA A 138 11.78 12.78 -16.31
C ALA A 138 13.07 11.99 -16.03
N ALA A 139 13.00 10.66 -15.97
CA ALA A 139 14.13 9.77 -15.70
C ALA A 139 14.84 9.26 -16.97
N ARG A 140 14.27 9.51 -18.16
CA ARG A 140 14.90 9.26 -19.47
C ARG A 140 15.91 10.34 -19.81
#